data_AF-A0A3B3RZP1-F1
#
_entry.id   AF-A0A3B3RZP1-F1
#
_cell.length_a   1.000
_cell.length_b   1.000
_cell.length_c   1.000
_cell.angle_alpha   90.00
_cell.angle_beta   90.00
_cell.angle_gamma   90.00
#
_symmetry.space_group_name_H-M   'P 1'
#
loop_
_entity.id
_entity.type
_entity.pdbx_description
1 polymer ?
#
loop_
_entity_poly.entity_id
_entity_poly.type
_entity_poly.pdbx_seq_one_letter_code
_entity_poly.pdbx_strand_id
1 'polypeptide(L)'
;MLPNIKFSFIPWLLLVQLCFQPAMTSPLGALDKLSLGNNGDCATFSRALLWNVTEVMALDSVFKGINCSEQRIKMNTSNSTVSACLPSEVQMGTGCAGFQNSNLDQKECLRNVVADLEHYKELLQKYADPTLDSTVVRAISDLTEHCFSASPTNPSTLKNSDFRDHTFDERLQMCKILKGFQVRAITISRILSYISADTSKK
;
A
#
# COMPACT_ATOMS: atom_id res chain seq x y z
N MET A 1 -54.86 -53.21 2.99
CA MET A 1 -54.77 -51.95 2.21
C MET A 1 -54.23 -50.86 3.13
N LEU A 2 -53.34 -50.01 2.61
CA LEU A 2 -52.25 -49.30 3.31
C LEU A 2 -52.61 -48.55 4.61
N PRO A 3 -51.66 -48.46 5.58
CA PRO A 3 -51.72 -47.50 6.67
C PRO A 3 -51.06 -46.15 6.31
N ASN A 4 -51.55 -45.14 7.03
CA ASN A 4 -51.24 -43.71 7.01
C ASN A 4 -49.75 -43.34 7.04
N ILE A 5 -49.35 -42.45 6.12
CA ILE A 5 -48.10 -41.69 6.19
C ILE A 5 -48.41 -40.32 6.79
N LYS A 6 -47.94 -40.06 8.01
CA LYS A 6 -47.86 -38.71 8.59
C LYS A 6 -46.44 -38.19 8.35
N PHE A 7 -46.27 -37.25 7.42
CA PHE A 7 -45.04 -36.47 7.34
C PHE A 7 -45.11 -35.34 8.37
N SER A 8 -44.23 -35.41 9.36
CA SER A 8 -43.96 -34.35 10.31
C SER A 8 -43.28 -33.18 9.58
N PHE A 9 -44.05 -32.16 9.21
CA PHE A 9 -43.49 -30.85 8.87
C PHE A 9 -43.27 -30.09 10.17
N ILE A 10 -42.01 -29.94 10.56
CA ILE A 10 -41.38 -28.92 11.42
C ILE A 10 -40.02 -29.55 11.77
N PRO A 11 -38.91 -29.08 11.18
CA PRO A 11 -38.27 -27.89 11.72
C PRO A 11 -37.46 -27.10 10.67
N TRP A 12 -38.09 -26.19 9.92
CA TRP A 12 -37.36 -25.25 9.04
C TRP A 12 -37.56 -23.78 9.39
N LEU A 13 -38.18 -23.50 10.55
CA LEU A 13 -38.41 -22.12 11.00
C LEU A 13 -37.29 -21.54 11.89
N LEU A 14 -36.22 -22.30 12.19
CA LEU A 14 -35.12 -21.79 13.03
C LEU A 14 -33.86 -21.35 12.25
N LEU A 15 -33.85 -21.44 10.91
CA LEU A 15 -32.67 -21.05 10.11
C LEU A 15 -32.77 -19.66 9.46
N VAL A 16 -33.89 -18.94 9.62
CA VAL A 16 -34.08 -17.64 8.94
C VAL A 16 -33.65 -16.42 9.79
N GLN A 17 -33.29 -16.61 11.07
CA GLN A 17 -32.94 -15.49 11.97
C GLN A 17 -31.46 -15.12 12.05
N LEU A 18 -30.57 -15.68 11.21
CA LEU A 18 -29.14 -15.39 11.25
C LEU A 18 -28.61 -14.50 10.09
N CYS A 19 -29.47 -14.00 9.21
CA CYS A 19 -29.03 -13.18 8.06
C CYS A 19 -29.18 -11.66 8.24
N PHE A 20 -29.51 -11.15 9.42
CA PHE A 20 -29.54 -9.72 9.69
C PHE A 20 -28.49 -9.33 10.74
N GLN A 21 -27.22 -9.33 10.35
CA GLN A 21 -26.25 -8.43 10.96
C GLN A 21 -26.20 -7.16 10.10
N PRO A 22 -26.52 -5.97 10.65
CA PRO A 22 -26.16 -4.74 9.97
C PRO A 22 -24.64 -4.63 9.99
N ALA A 23 -24.02 -4.79 8.82
CA ALA A 23 -22.66 -4.35 8.60
C ALA A 23 -22.61 -2.87 9.00
N MET A 24 -21.82 -2.53 10.02
CA MET A 24 -21.49 -1.13 10.27
C MET A 24 -20.71 -0.64 9.06
N THR A 25 -21.40 -0.04 8.11
CA THR A 25 -20.80 0.71 7.02
C THR A 25 -20.21 1.96 7.66
N SER A 26 -18.90 1.96 7.89
CA SER A 26 -18.15 3.20 8.05
C SER A 26 -18.43 4.10 6.83
N PRO A 27 -18.50 5.43 6.99
CA PRO A 27 -18.86 6.31 5.89
C PRO A 27 -17.76 6.27 4.82
N LEU A 28 -18.08 5.67 3.67
CA LEU A 28 -17.27 5.67 2.44
C LEU A 28 -17.15 7.04 1.76
N GLY A 29 -17.63 8.12 2.40
CA GLY A 29 -17.83 9.43 1.78
C GLY A 29 -16.57 10.25 1.47
N ALA A 30 -15.38 9.83 1.91
CA ALA A 30 -14.15 10.62 1.73
C ALA A 30 -13.24 10.13 0.57
N LEU A 31 -13.49 8.95 0.01
CA LEU A 31 -12.56 8.31 -0.92
C LEU A 31 -12.85 8.59 -2.41
N ASP A 32 -13.99 9.22 -2.72
CA ASP A 32 -14.48 9.28 -4.10
C ASP A 32 -13.73 10.27 -5.01
N LYS A 33 -12.80 11.04 -4.47
CA LYS A 33 -12.03 12.06 -5.21
C LYS A 33 -10.52 11.79 -5.27
N LEU A 34 -10.09 10.52 -5.23
CA LEU A 34 -8.68 10.20 -5.41
C LEU A 34 -8.26 10.41 -6.87
N SER A 35 -7.61 11.55 -7.12
CA SER A 35 -6.93 11.88 -8.37
C SER A 35 -5.46 12.18 -8.07
N LEU A 36 -4.61 11.97 -9.08
CA LEU A 36 -3.29 12.56 -9.07
C LEU A 36 -3.45 14.09 -9.02
N GLY A 37 -2.78 14.74 -8.07
CA GLY A 37 -2.78 16.20 -7.94
C GLY A 37 -2.13 16.87 -9.15
N ASN A 38 -2.55 18.10 -9.47
CA ASN A 38 -1.97 18.89 -10.56
C ASN A 38 -0.58 19.50 -10.23
N ASN A 39 -0.01 19.13 -9.08
CA ASN A 39 1.33 19.56 -8.69
C ASN A 39 2.34 18.69 -9.44
N GLY A 40 2.86 19.23 -10.53
CA GLY A 40 3.84 18.55 -11.37
C GLY A 40 5.10 18.21 -10.57
N ASP A 41 5.20 16.94 -10.16
CA ASP A 41 6.43 16.12 -10.18
C ASP A 41 6.31 14.85 -9.31
N CYS A 42 5.22 14.10 -9.43
CA CYS A 42 5.05 12.83 -8.69
C CYS A 42 6.11 11.77 -9.02
N ALA A 43 6.66 11.83 -10.22
CA ALA A 43 7.84 11.07 -10.58
C ALA A 43 9.07 11.47 -9.73
N THR A 44 9.24 12.76 -9.40
CA THR A 44 10.35 13.24 -8.56
C THR A 44 10.16 12.82 -7.11
N PHE A 45 8.98 13.03 -6.51
CA PHE A 45 8.71 12.58 -5.14
C PHE A 45 8.84 11.07 -4.97
N SER A 46 8.40 10.29 -5.95
CA SER A 46 8.55 8.83 -5.90
C SER A 46 9.98 8.34 -6.07
N ARG A 47 10.81 9.04 -6.87
CA ARG A 47 12.25 8.79 -6.93
C ARG A 47 12.95 9.17 -5.63
N ALA A 48 12.57 10.28 -5.01
CA ALA A 48 13.09 10.70 -3.71
C ALA A 48 12.77 9.67 -2.63
N LEU A 49 11.54 9.13 -2.61
CA LEU A 49 11.17 8.03 -1.73
C LEU A 49 12.07 6.80 -1.93
N LEU A 50 12.25 6.35 -3.18
CA LEU A 50 13.11 5.20 -3.49
C LEU A 50 14.57 5.44 -3.06
N TRP A 51 15.08 6.65 -3.29
CA TRP A 51 16.42 7.05 -2.86
C TRP A 51 16.55 6.96 -1.33
N ASN A 52 15.63 7.58 -0.58
CA ASN A 52 15.67 7.58 0.88
C ASN A 52 15.56 6.17 1.47
N VAL A 53 14.71 5.30 0.91
CA VAL A 53 14.63 3.90 1.32
C VAL A 53 15.96 3.18 1.10
N THR A 54 16.60 3.42 -0.06
CA THR A 54 17.87 2.78 -0.41
C THR A 54 19.00 3.26 0.49
N GLU A 55 19.09 4.56 0.76
CA GLU A 55 20.11 5.16 1.62
C GLU A 55 20.00 4.66 3.05
N VAL A 56 18.80 4.65 3.64
CA VAL A 56 18.62 4.20 5.03
C VAL A 56 18.98 2.74 5.21
N MET A 57 18.68 1.89 4.24
CA MET A 57 19.08 0.48 4.27
C MET A 57 20.60 0.27 4.29
N ALA A 58 21.39 1.27 3.87
CA ALA A 58 22.85 1.24 3.89
C ALA A 58 23.47 1.87 5.14
N LEU A 59 22.67 2.48 6.03
CA LEU A 59 23.18 3.14 7.24
C LEU A 59 23.62 2.14 8.29
N ASP A 60 24.93 2.10 8.57
CA ASP A 60 25.49 1.29 9.66
C ASP A 60 24.96 1.72 11.04
N SER A 61 24.65 3.01 11.22
CA SER A 61 24.04 3.50 12.47
C SER A 61 22.69 2.85 12.78
N VAL A 62 21.92 2.50 11.76
CA VAL A 62 20.58 1.88 11.89
C VAL A 62 20.69 0.35 11.87
N PHE A 63 21.56 -0.21 11.03
CA PHE A 63 21.64 -1.65 10.76
C PHE A 63 22.98 -2.29 11.13
N LYS A 64 23.70 -1.73 12.12
CA LYS A 64 25.02 -2.25 12.55
C LYS A 64 25.09 -3.78 12.61
N GLY A 65 25.97 -4.36 11.80
CA GLY A 65 26.17 -5.81 11.70
C GLY A 65 25.11 -6.57 10.88
N ILE A 66 24.24 -5.87 10.15
CA ILE A 66 23.20 -6.44 9.28
C ILE A 66 23.37 -5.86 7.87
N ASN A 67 23.73 -6.70 6.90
CA ASN A 67 23.71 -6.30 5.50
C ASN A 67 22.30 -6.44 4.93
N CYS A 68 21.58 -5.33 4.76
CA CYS A 68 20.20 -5.35 4.26
C CYS A 68 20.05 -5.83 2.83
N SER A 69 21.05 -5.63 1.99
CA SER A 69 21.04 -6.09 0.60
C SER A 69 20.99 -7.62 0.49
N GLU A 70 21.48 -8.34 1.50
CA GLU A 70 21.52 -9.81 1.51
C GLU A 70 20.29 -10.44 2.18
N GLN A 71 19.45 -9.66 2.88
CA GLN A 71 18.34 -10.22 3.63
C GLN A 71 17.17 -10.66 2.73
N ARG A 72 16.39 -11.64 3.17
CA ARG A 72 15.15 -12.01 2.48
C ARG A 72 14.12 -10.88 2.57
N ILE A 73 13.40 -10.65 1.48
CA ILE A 73 12.34 -9.64 1.45
C ILE A 73 11.15 -10.07 2.32
N LYS A 74 10.61 -9.14 3.11
CA LYS A 74 9.27 -9.25 3.69
C LYS A 74 8.37 -8.22 3.01
N MET A 75 7.57 -8.69 2.06
CA MET A 75 6.72 -7.84 1.23
C MET A 75 5.31 -7.76 1.79
N ASN A 76 4.68 -6.59 1.71
CA ASN A 76 3.24 -6.50 1.89
C ASN A 76 2.51 -7.16 0.71
N THR A 77 1.70 -8.16 1.00
CA THR A 77 0.86 -8.90 0.04
C THR A 77 -0.62 -8.63 0.21
N SER A 78 -1.02 -7.79 1.17
CA SER A 78 -2.42 -7.43 1.38
C SER A 78 -3.01 -6.61 0.23
N ASN A 79 -2.14 -5.86 -0.47
CA ASN A 79 -2.55 -4.92 -1.50
C ASN A 79 -2.29 -5.48 -2.88
N SER A 80 -3.25 -5.24 -3.77
CA SER A 80 -3.27 -5.75 -5.15
C SER A 80 -2.62 -4.79 -6.13
N THR A 81 -1.68 -3.93 -5.68
CA THR A 81 -1.09 -2.83 -6.47
C THR A 81 -0.54 -3.28 -7.81
N VAL A 82 0.11 -4.44 -7.87
CA VAL A 82 0.65 -4.96 -9.14
C VAL A 82 -0.49 -5.27 -10.10
N SER A 83 -1.48 -6.07 -9.70
CA SER A 83 -2.60 -6.42 -10.58
C SER A 83 -3.52 -5.23 -10.89
N ALA A 84 -3.73 -4.32 -9.94
CA ALA A 84 -4.56 -3.13 -10.11
C ALA A 84 -3.92 -2.10 -11.06
N CYS A 85 -2.59 -2.03 -11.10
CA CYS A 85 -1.84 -1.10 -11.93
C CYS A 85 -1.28 -1.72 -13.22
N LEU A 86 -1.56 -2.99 -13.47
CA LEU A 86 -1.16 -3.65 -14.70
C LEU A 86 -2.14 -3.32 -15.83
N PRO A 87 -1.67 -2.79 -16.97
CA PRO A 87 -2.46 -2.64 -18.18
C PRO A 87 -3.18 -3.93 -18.56
N SER A 88 -4.45 -3.85 -18.98
CA SER A 88 -5.25 -5.02 -19.34
C SER A 88 -4.61 -5.87 -20.46
N GLU A 89 -3.83 -5.28 -21.37
CA GLU A 89 -3.12 -6.02 -22.42
C GLU A 89 -1.98 -6.90 -21.86
N VAL A 90 -1.33 -6.51 -20.75
CA VAL A 90 -0.31 -7.35 -20.10
C VAL A 90 -0.92 -8.56 -19.43
N GLN A 91 -2.13 -8.38 -18.87
CA GLN A 91 -2.84 -9.46 -18.18
C GLN A 91 -3.25 -10.59 -19.14
N MET A 92 -3.35 -10.30 -20.45
CA MET A 92 -3.64 -11.29 -21.51
C MET A 92 -2.41 -11.90 -22.19
N GLY A 93 -1.19 -11.66 -21.68
CA GLY A 93 0.02 -12.39 -22.12
C GLY A 93 0.68 -11.86 -23.40
N THR A 94 0.25 -10.71 -23.93
CA THR A 94 1.03 -9.98 -24.93
C THR A 94 2.17 -9.26 -24.23
N GLY A 95 3.43 -9.64 -24.50
CA GLY A 95 4.63 -9.20 -23.78
C GLY A 95 4.97 -7.70 -23.87
N CYS A 96 6.22 -7.34 -23.60
CA CYS A 96 6.74 -5.95 -23.49
C CYS A 96 6.74 -5.13 -24.82
N ALA A 97 5.74 -5.28 -25.68
CA ALA A 97 5.52 -4.41 -26.82
C ALA A 97 4.82 -3.13 -26.33
N GLY A 98 5.33 -1.96 -26.74
CA GLY A 98 4.93 -0.66 -26.20
C GLY A 98 3.43 -0.46 -26.05
N PHE A 99 3.00 -0.15 -24.83
CA PHE A 99 1.62 0.15 -24.48
C PHE A 99 1.19 1.43 -25.18
N GLN A 100 0.37 1.29 -26.21
CA GLN A 100 -0.44 2.39 -26.70
C GLN A 100 -1.91 1.97 -26.48
N ASN A 101 -2.55 2.62 -25.52
CA ASN A 101 -3.99 2.55 -25.23
C ASN A 101 -4.47 1.40 -24.35
N SER A 102 -3.83 1.22 -23.19
CA SER A 102 -4.38 0.35 -22.15
C SER A 102 -5.49 1.01 -21.34
N ASN A 103 -6.62 0.31 -21.16
CA ASN A 103 -7.68 0.66 -20.19
C ASN A 103 -7.20 0.43 -18.74
N LEU A 104 -6.19 1.18 -18.31
CA LEU A 104 -5.77 1.21 -16.92
C LEU A 104 -6.88 1.86 -16.09
N ASP A 105 -7.43 1.16 -15.11
CA ASP A 105 -8.26 1.78 -14.07
C ASP A 105 -7.34 2.60 -13.15
N GLN A 106 -7.10 3.85 -13.55
CA GLN A 106 -6.22 4.77 -12.83
C GLN A 106 -6.70 5.00 -11.39
N LYS A 107 -8.01 5.05 -11.14
CA LYS A 107 -8.56 5.27 -9.80
C LYS A 107 -8.22 4.08 -8.90
N GLU A 108 -8.49 2.87 -9.36
CA GLU A 108 -8.21 1.65 -8.59
C GLU A 108 -6.69 1.44 -8.40
N CYS A 109 -5.89 1.72 -9.42
CA CYS A 109 -4.44 1.68 -9.33
C CYS A 109 -3.90 2.65 -8.26
N LEU A 110 -4.28 3.94 -8.33
CA LEU A 110 -3.83 4.95 -7.38
C LEU A 110 -4.30 4.64 -5.95
N ARG A 111 -5.51 4.08 -5.78
CA ARG A 111 -6.02 3.63 -4.48
C ARG A 111 -5.11 2.59 -3.84
N ASN A 112 -4.66 1.60 -4.62
CA ASN A 112 -3.74 0.58 -4.11
C ASN A 112 -2.34 1.15 -3.83
N VAL A 113 -1.87 2.13 -4.62
CA VAL A 113 -0.62 2.85 -4.34
C VAL A 113 -0.67 3.59 -3.00
N VAL A 114 -1.76 4.33 -2.72
CA VAL A 114 -1.93 5.03 -1.44
C VAL A 114 -2.01 4.02 -0.29
N ALA A 115 -2.74 2.92 -0.45
CA ALA A 115 -2.82 1.87 0.56
C ALA A 115 -1.46 1.21 0.86
N ASP A 116 -0.58 1.07 -0.14
CA ASP A 116 0.80 0.63 0.08
C ASP A 116 1.59 1.67 0.90
N LEU A 117 1.50 2.94 0.55
CA LEU A 117 2.20 4.02 1.24
C LEU A 117 1.77 4.13 2.71
N GLU A 118 0.46 4.12 2.99
CA GLU A 118 -0.08 4.16 4.35
C GLU A 118 0.38 2.95 5.18
N HIS A 119 0.32 1.74 4.59
CA HIS A 119 0.77 0.53 5.26
C HIS A 119 2.24 0.61 5.69
N TYR A 120 3.13 1.02 4.79
CA TYR A 120 4.56 1.12 5.13
C TYR A 120 4.83 2.28 6.09
N LYS A 121 4.10 3.40 6.00
CA LYS A 121 4.20 4.51 6.96
C LYS A 121 3.90 4.03 8.37
N GLU A 122 2.75 3.39 8.58
CA GLU A 122 2.34 2.86 9.89
C GLU A 122 3.29 1.79 10.41
N LEU A 123 3.81 0.93 9.52
CA LEU A 123 4.72 -0.14 9.90
C LEU A 123 6.08 0.41 10.34
N LEU A 124 6.61 1.42 9.66
CA LEU A 124 7.90 2.03 9.98
C LEU A 124 7.83 2.91 11.23
N GLN A 125 6.73 3.64 11.43
CA GLN A 125 6.53 4.47 12.63
C GLN A 125 6.51 3.65 13.94
N LYS A 126 6.18 2.35 13.89
CA LYS A 126 6.24 1.45 15.07
C LYS A 126 7.65 1.26 15.60
N TYR A 127 8.67 1.49 14.78
CA TYR A 127 10.05 1.43 15.22
C TYR A 127 10.45 2.69 15.98
N ALA A 128 9.77 3.83 15.83
CA ALA A 128 10.15 5.04 16.58
C ALA A 128 11.63 5.45 16.41
N ASP A 129 12.19 5.19 15.23
CA ASP A 129 13.57 5.53 14.89
C ASP A 129 13.61 6.93 14.23
N PRO A 130 14.30 7.92 14.83
CA PRO A 130 14.35 9.28 14.32
C PRO A 130 14.91 9.39 12.91
N THR A 131 15.83 8.51 12.54
CA THR A 131 16.41 8.48 11.19
C THR A 131 15.35 8.04 10.20
N LEU A 132 14.62 6.95 10.48
CA LEU A 132 13.51 6.50 9.64
C LEU A 132 12.38 7.52 9.53
N ASP A 133 12.01 8.13 10.65
CA ASP A 133 10.95 9.12 10.72
C ASP A 133 11.29 10.35 9.88
N SER A 134 12.53 10.82 10.00
CA SER A 134 12.98 12.02 9.30
C SER A 134 13.29 11.81 7.81
N THR A 135 13.43 10.56 7.36
CA THR A 135 13.81 10.22 5.97
C THR A 135 12.68 9.52 5.22
N VAL A 136 12.41 8.26 5.52
CA VAL A 136 11.48 7.41 4.76
C VAL A 136 10.03 7.78 5.07
N VAL A 137 9.66 7.91 6.35
CA VAL A 137 8.29 8.28 6.76
C VAL A 137 7.93 9.68 6.27
N ARG A 138 8.89 10.61 6.34
CA ARG A 138 8.75 11.95 5.74
C ARG A 138 8.55 11.86 4.24
N ALA A 139 9.38 11.13 3.50
CA ALA A 139 9.24 10.99 2.05
C ALA A 139 7.91 10.33 1.63
N ILE A 140 7.37 9.41 2.44
CA ILE A 140 6.02 8.87 2.21
C ILE A 140 4.97 9.98 2.37
N SER A 141 5.10 10.80 3.40
CA SER A 141 4.17 11.92 3.66
C SER A 141 4.24 12.96 2.55
N ASP A 142 5.45 13.38 2.17
CA ASP A 142 5.68 14.32 1.07
C ASP A 142 5.08 13.80 -0.24
N LEU A 143 5.33 12.52 -0.59
CA LEU A 143 4.74 11.92 -1.78
C LEU A 143 3.20 11.89 -1.69
N THR A 144 2.64 11.53 -0.54
CA THR A 144 1.18 11.44 -0.37
C THR A 144 0.52 12.81 -0.50
N GLU A 145 1.06 13.82 0.19
CA GLU A 145 0.54 15.18 0.25
C GLU A 145 0.65 15.91 -1.09
N HIS A 146 1.77 15.75 -1.80
CA HIS A 146 1.98 16.46 -3.05
C HIS A 146 1.35 15.79 -4.26
N CYS A 147 1.14 14.47 -4.22
CA CYS A 147 0.67 13.71 -5.39
C CYS A 147 -0.76 13.24 -5.34
N PHE A 148 -1.34 13.09 -4.16
CA PHE A 148 -2.67 12.50 -4.04
C PHE A 148 -3.59 13.50 -3.39
N SER A 149 -4.72 13.80 -4.07
CA SER A 149 -5.78 14.64 -3.51
C SER A 149 -6.62 13.84 -2.51
N ALA A 150 -5.98 13.23 -1.51
CA ALA A 150 -6.66 12.54 -0.42
C ALA A 150 -7.03 13.54 0.67
N SER A 151 -8.19 13.35 1.30
CA SER A 151 -8.60 14.09 2.49
C SER A 151 -7.47 14.06 3.53
N PRO A 152 -7.24 15.15 4.30
CA PRO A 152 -6.18 15.21 5.29
C PRO A 152 -6.24 13.97 6.19
N THR A 153 -5.27 13.07 6.04
CA THR A 153 -4.96 12.11 7.09
C THR A 153 -4.67 12.97 8.31
N ASN A 154 -5.42 12.77 9.40
CA ASN A 154 -5.21 13.50 10.65
C ASN A 154 -3.70 13.59 10.90
N PRO A 155 -3.16 14.79 11.23
CA PRO A 155 -1.72 14.96 11.41
C PRO A 155 -1.28 13.85 12.34
N SER A 156 -0.45 12.94 11.80
CA SER A 156 0.07 11.81 12.55
C SER A 156 0.75 12.46 13.74
N THR A 157 0.12 12.38 14.91
CA THR A 157 0.70 12.94 16.11
C THR A 157 1.99 12.16 16.26
N LEU A 158 3.12 12.81 15.96
CA LEU A 158 4.45 12.31 16.29
C LEU A 158 4.35 12.03 17.79
N LYS A 159 4.08 10.78 18.13
CA LYS A 159 4.23 10.35 19.51
C LYS A 159 5.70 10.58 19.76
N ASN A 160 6.00 11.42 20.74
CA ASN A 160 7.31 11.41 21.38
C ASN A 160 7.43 10.05 22.08
N SER A 161 7.65 9.01 21.29
CA SER A 161 8.19 7.76 21.77
C SER A 161 9.65 8.03 22.04
N ASP A 162 10.06 7.87 23.29
CA ASP A 162 11.47 7.90 23.64
C ASP A 162 12.22 6.94 22.73
N PHE A 163 13.24 7.46 22.05
CA PHE A 163 14.11 6.66 21.20
C PHE A 163 14.65 5.49 22.03
N ARG A 164 14.40 4.28 21.54
CA ARG A 164 14.83 3.04 22.19
C ARG A 164 15.78 2.31 21.26
N ASP A 165 16.91 1.87 21.80
CA ASP A 165 17.79 0.97 21.08
C ASP A 165 17.04 -0.31 20.67
N HIS A 166 17.03 -0.59 19.38
CA HIS A 166 16.42 -1.78 18.83
C HIS A 166 17.32 -3.00 19.01
N THR A 167 16.70 -4.10 19.41
CA THR A 167 17.36 -5.41 19.44
C THR A 167 17.83 -5.80 18.03
N PHE A 168 18.79 -6.73 17.96
CA PHE A 168 19.25 -7.24 16.67
C PHE A 168 18.10 -7.80 15.81
N ASP A 169 17.18 -8.56 16.42
CA ASP A 169 16.04 -9.14 15.71
C ASP A 169 15.06 -8.09 15.20
N GLU A 170 14.80 -7.04 15.98
CA GLU A 170 13.96 -5.91 15.53
C GLU A 170 14.58 -5.19 14.33
N ARG A 171 15.88 -4.89 14.39
CA ARG A 171 16.63 -4.28 13.27
C ARG A 171 16.64 -5.20 12.05
N LEU A 172 16.80 -6.51 12.24
CA LEU A 172 16.74 -7.49 11.17
C LEU A 172 15.35 -7.55 10.53
N GLN A 173 14.27 -7.52 11.31
CA GLN A 173 12.91 -7.47 10.77
C GLN A 173 12.65 -6.17 10.01
N MET A 174 13.07 -5.04 10.55
CA MET A 174 12.96 -3.72 9.94
C MET A 174 13.67 -3.68 8.59
N CYS A 175 14.88 -4.21 8.53
CA CYS A 175 15.69 -4.38 7.33
C CYS A 175 14.96 -5.20 6.24
N LYS A 176 14.33 -6.34 6.61
CA LYS A 176 13.54 -7.17 5.68
C LYS A 176 12.31 -6.43 5.14
N ILE A 177 11.67 -5.61 5.98
CA ILE A 177 10.52 -4.76 5.63
C ILE A 177 10.95 -3.68 4.65
N LEU A 178 12.02 -2.93 4.94
CA LEU A 178 12.54 -1.89 4.05
C LEU A 178 12.96 -2.46 2.70
N LYS A 179 13.55 -3.65 2.66
CA LYS A 179 13.86 -4.32 1.39
C LYS A 179 12.59 -4.63 0.58
N GLY A 180 11.52 -5.07 1.23
CA GLY A 180 10.21 -5.24 0.58
C GLY A 180 9.63 -3.91 0.11
N PHE A 181 9.80 -2.87 0.92
CA PHE A 181 9.36 -1.54 0.56
C PHE A 181 10.13 -0.96 -0.61
N GLN A 182 11.45 -1.18 -0.71
CA GLN A 182 12.27 -0.77 -1.84
C GLN A 182 11.71 -1.30 -3.17
N VAL A 183 11.33 -2.58 -3.22
CA VAL A 183 10.70 -3.19 -4.40
C VAL A 183 9.35 -2.54 -4.72
N ARG A 184 8.53 -2.26 -3.69
CA ARG A 184 7.27 -1.53 -3.87
C ARG A 184 7.49 -0.09 -4.32
N ALA A 185 8.49 0.61 -3.80
CA ALA A 185 8.86 1.98 -4.18
C ALA A 185 9.33 2.05 -5.65
N ILE A 186 10.09 1.07 -6.12
CA ILE A 186 10.43 0.93 -7.56
C ILE A 186 9.13 0.80 -8.39
N THR A 187 8.20 -0.03 -7.93
CA THR A 187 6.92 -0.25 -8.61
C THR A 187 6.09 1.04 -8.66
N ILE A 188 5.96 1.73 -7.52
CA ILE A 188 5.25 3.01 -7.39
C ILE A 188 5.88 4.08 -8.29
N SER A 189 7.21 4.20 -8.31
CA SER A 189 7.91 5.17 -9.16
C SER A 189 7.65 4.94 -10.65
N ARG A 190 7.59 3.66 -11.09
CA ARG A 190 7.21 3.30 -12.46
C ARG A 190 5.76 3.66 -12.77
N ILE A 191 4.83 3.32 -11.87
CA ILE A 191 3.39 3.63 -12.02
C ILE A 191 3.19 5.14 -12.17
N LEU A 192 3.75 5.93 -11.26
CA LEU A 192 3.56 7.39 -11.27
C LEU A 192 4.21 8.02 -12.50
N SER A 193 5.38 7.55 -12.91
CA SER A 193 6.01 8.01 -14.17
C SER A 193 5.15 7.70 -15.40
N TYR A 194 4.52 6.52 -15.45
CA TYR A 194 3.64 6.11 -16.54
C TYR A 194 2.40 7.00 -16.62
N ILE A 195 1.70 7.18 -15.49
CA ILE A 195 0.49 8.01 -15.42
C ILE A 195 0.82 9.48 -15.77
N SER A 196 1.91 10.03 -15.25
CA SER A 196 2.33 11.40 -15.59
C SER A 196 2.59 11.60 -17.08
N ALA A 197 3.21 10.63 -17.75
CA ALA A 197 3.47 10.70 -19.18
C ALA A 197 2.20 10.56 -20.05
N ASP A 198 1.16 9.92 -19.54
CA ASP A 198 -0.15 9.83 -20.20
C ASP A 198 -0.91 11.17 -20.09
N THR A 199 -0.87 11.79 -18.90
CA THR A 199 -1.53 13.10 -18.68
C THR A 199 -0.95 14.24 -19.52
N SER A 200 0.34 14.18 -19.91
CA SER A 200 0.98 15.20 -20.75
C SER A 200 0.69 15.06 -22.25
N LYS A 201 -0.01 14.01 -22.68
CA LYS A 201 -0.34 13.76 -24.10
C LYS A 201 -1.74 14.23 -24.50
N LYS A 202 -2.55 14.72 -23.55
CA LYS A 202 -3.84 15.37 -23.79
C LYS A 202 -3.69 16.87 -23.92
#